data_AF-A0AAV3PJG7-F1
#
_entry.id   AF-A0AAV3PJG7-F1
#
_cell.length_a   1.000
_cell.length_b   1.000
_cell.length_c   1.000
_cell.angle_alpha   90.00
_cell.angle_beta   90.00
_cell.angle_gamma   90.00
#
_symmetry.space_group_name_H-M   'P 1'
#
loop_
_entity.id
_entity.type
_entity.pdbx_description
1 polymer ?
#
loop_
_entity_poly.entity_id
_entity_poly.type
_entity_poly.pdbx_seq_one_letter_code
_entity_poly.pdbx_strand_id
1 'polypeptide(L)'
;MLLEDWGYVSSFQKISAALRILAYGITVDLTDEYLRIGKRTAIQSMKFFVKAIVQIFSNQYLRKPTDEDLARLLVKAEQRGTPGMLGSIDCMHWI
;
A
#
# COMPACT_ATOMS: atom_id res chain seq x y z
N MET A 1 -16.25 0.31 25.09
CA MET A 1 -14.94 0.96 25.00
C MET A 1 -14.91 1.72 23.68
N LEU A 2 -15.38 2.96 23.74
CA LEU A 2 -16.04 3.68 22.65
C LEU A 2 -15.20 4.91 22.28
N LEU A 3 -14.95 5.10 20.98
CA LEU A 3 -14.69 6.39 20.29
C LEU A 3 -13.55 7.32 20.75
N GLU A 4 -12.92 7.12 21.91
CA GLU A 4 -11.94 8.07 22.47
C GLU A 4 -10.57 8.04 21.78
N ASP A 5 -10.17 6.91 21.16
CA ASP A 5 -8.83 6.77 20.58
C ASP A 5 -8.63 7.49 19.25
N TRP A 6 -9.70 7.88 18.53
CA TRP A 6 -9.54 8.44 17.19
C TRP A 6 -8.89 9.83 17.21
N GLY A 7 -9.22 10.64 18.22
CA GLY A 7 -8.67 12.00 18.37
C GLY A 7 -7.26 12.03 18.99
N TYR A 8 -6.91 11.01 19.79
CA TYR A 8 -5.65 10.96 20.53
C TYR A 8 -4.47 10.42 19.70
N VAL A 9 -4.75 9.67 18.62
CA VAL A 9 -3.71 9.09 17.76
C VAL A 9 -3.29 10.07 16.66
N SER A 10 -2.00 10.38 16.62
CA SER A 10 -1.41 11.29 15.64
C SER A 10 -1.55 10.79 14.19
N SER A 11 -1.56 11.71 13.22
CA SER A 11 -1.56 11.34 11.79
C SER A 11 -0.37 10.46 11.41
N PHE A 12 0.80 10.69 12.02
CA PHE A 12 1.98 9.87 11.81
C PHE A 12 1.79 8.41 12.25
N GLN A 13 1.21 8.19 13.44
CA GLN A 13 0.88 6.83 13.92
C GLN A 13 -0.14 6.14 13.01
N LYS A 14 -1.18 6.87 12.59
CA LYS A 14 -2.22 6.34 11.68
C LYS A 14 -1.63 5.89 10.33
N ILE A 15 -0.78 6.73 9.72
CA ILE A 15 -0.12 6.41 8.44
C ILE A 15 0.90 5.28 8.62
N SER A 16 1.70 5.30 9.69
CA SER A 16 2.68 4.26 9.97
C SER A 16 2.03 2.89 10.18
N ALA A 17 0.89 2.83 10.88
CA ALA A 17 0.12 1.61 11.06
C ALA A 17 -0.42 1.08 9.73
N ALA A 18 -1.01 1.96 8.91
CA ALA A 18 -1.51 1.60 7.58
C ALA A 18 -0.42 1.01 6.68
N LEU A 19 0.74 1.68 6.61
CA LEU A 19 1.88 1.22 5.81
C LEU A 19 2.41 -0.12 6.29
N ARG A 20 2.56 -0.32 7.61
CA ARG A 20 3.06 -1.58 8.17
C ARG A 20 2.14 -2.76 7.92
N ILE A 21 0.82 -2.56 8.04
CA ILE A 21 -0.17 -3.61 7.73
C ILE A 21 -0.09 -3.99 6.25
N LEU A 22 0.02 -3.01 5.35
CA LEU A 22 0.03 -3.25 3.90
C LEU A 22 1.36 -3.82 3.38
N ALA A 23 2.50 -3.31 3.86
CA ALA A 23 3.82 -3.66 3.34
C ALA A 23 4.33 -5.00 3.87
N TYR A 24 4.05 -5.31 5.14
CA TYR A 24 4.61 -6.47 5.82
C TYR A 24 3.57 -7.54 6.15
N GLY A 25 2.28 -7.31 5.86
CA GLY A 25 1.21 -8.22 6.26
C GLY A 25 1.11 -8.40 7.77
N ILE A 26 1.64 -7.44 8.56
CA ILE A 26 1.68 -7.53 10.01
C ILE A 26 0.26 -7.67 10.56
N THR A 27 0.06 -8.63 11.46
CA THR A 27 -1.21 -8.77 12.18
C THR A 27 -1.51 -7.46 12.90
N VAL A 28 -2.72 -6.95 12.72
CA VAL A 28 -3.15 -5.67 13.31
C VAL A 28 -2.90 -5.63 14.83
N ASP A 29 -2.93 -6.78 15.50
CA ASP A 29 -2.67 -6.90 16.94
C ASP A 29 -1.23 -6.51 17.34
N LEU A 30 -0.23 -6.67 16.47
CA LEU A 30 1.14 -6.22 16.71
C LEU A 30 1.30 -4.69 16.55
N THR A 31 0.35 -4.01 15.90
CA THR A 31 0.44 -2.55 15.74
C THR A 31 0.28 -1.80 17.06
N ASP A 32 -0.45 -2.39 18.02
CA ASP A 32 -0.63 -1.82 19.35
C ASP A 32 0.68 -1.80 20.16
N GLU A 33 1.47 -2.87 20.06
CA GLU A 33 2.76 -2.99 20.76
C GLU A 33 3.80 -1.97 20.28
N TYR A 34 3.91 -1.76 18.96
CA TYR A 34 4.93 -0.88 18.38
C TYR A 34 4.51 0.58 18.28
N LEU A 35 3.23 0.85 18.00
CA LEU A 35 2.75 2.20 17.69
C LEU A 35 1.75 2.74 18.73
N ARG A 36 1.41 1.94 19.75
CA ARG A 36 0.40 2.28 20.78
C ARG A 36 -0.89 2.75 20.13
N ILE A 37 -1.38 1.96 19.19
CA ILE A 37 -2.58 2.24 18.41
C ILE A 37 -3.53 1.05 18.53
N GLY A 38 -4.75 1.32 18.99
CA GLY A 38 -5.76 0.29 19.11
C GLY A 38 -6.09 -0.34 17.75
N LYS A 39 -6.29 -1.67 17.74
CA LYS A 39 -6.59 -2.49 16.55
C LYS A 39 -7.61 -1.85 15.60
N ARG A 40 -8.70 -1.33 16.16
CA ARG A 40 -9.79 -0.68 15.39
C ARG A 40 -9.29 0.56 14.64
N THR A 41 -8.52 1.42 15.32
CA THR A 41 -7.95 2.64 14.74
C THR A 41 -6.91 2.30 13.67
N ALA A 42 -6.11 1.25 13.86
CA ALA A 42 -5.15 0.79 12.87
C ALA A 42 -5.85 0.29 11.58
N ILE A 43 -6.88 -0.55 11.69
CA ILE A 43 -7.69 -1.02 10.55
C ILE A 43 -8.35 0.16 9.82
N GLN A 44 -8.94 1.07 10.58
CA GLN A 44 -9.63 2.22 10.00
C GLN A 44 -8.64 3.14 9.27
N SER A 45 -7.44 3.35 9.84
CA SER A 45 -6.37 4.12 9.22
C SER A 45 -5.90 3.48 7.92
N MET A 46 -5.72 2.15 7.90
CA MET A 46 -5.41 1.38 6.69
C MET A 46 -6.49 1.58 5.62
N LYS A 47 -7.78 1.43 5.97
CA LYS A 47 -8.89 1.61 5.01
C LYS A 47 -8.91 3.01 4.40
N PHE A 48 -8.74 4.05 5.22
CA PHE A 48 -8.69 5.43 4.72
C PHE A 48 -7.46 5.67 3.84
N PHE A 49 -6.30 5.14 4.23
CA PHE A 49 -5.09 5.23 3.44
C PHE A 49 -5.27 4.58 2.06
N VAL A 50 -5.77 3.35 2.00
CA VAL A 50 -6.05 2.66 0.72
C VAL A 50 -7.04 3.46 -0.12
N LYS A 51 -8.13 3.97 0.47
CA LYS A 51 -9.11 4.81 -0.24
C LYS A 51 -8.47 6.06 -0.83
N ALA A 52 -7.60 6.74 -0.09
CA ALA A 52 -6.89 7.92 -0.56
C ALA A 52 -5.92 7.58 -1.71
N ILE A 53 -5.14 6.50 -1.58
CA ILE A 53 -4.25 6.03 -2.64
C ILE A 53 -5.04 5.70 -3.91
N VAL A 54 -6.13 4.96 -3.81
CA VAL A 54 -7.00 4.64 -4.96
C VAL A 54 -7.56 5.94 -5.57
N GLN A 55 -8.04 6.87 -4.76
CA GLN A 55 -8.56 8.14 -5.27
C GLN A 55 -7.49 8.95 -6.04
N ILE A 56 -6.25 8.99 -5.55
CA ILE A 56 -5.16 9.75 -6.18
C ILE A 56 -4.65 9.05 -7.45
N PHE A 57 -4.49 7.73 -7.41
CA PHE A 57 -3.72 6.99 -8.41
C PHE A 57 -4.56 6.15 -9.37
N SER A 58 -5.86 5.97 -9.11
CA SER A 58 -6.74 5.12 -9.94
C SER A 58 -6.70 5.46 -11.42
N ASN A 59 -6.79 6.75 -11.77
CA ASN A 59 -6.81 7.17 -13.18
C ASN A 59 -5.51 6.80 -13.91
N GLN A 60 -4.38 6.74 -13.20
CA GLN A 60 -3.09 6.41 -13.80
C GLN A 60 -2.82 4.90 -13.80
N TYR A 61 -3.11 4.20 -12.70
CA TYR A 61 -2.65 2.83 -12.47
C TYR A 61 -3.76 1.77 -12.51
N LEU A 62 -5.03 2.14 -12.35
CA LEU A 62 -6.16 1.21 -12.44
C LEU A 62 -6.88 1.25 -13.79
N ARG A 63 -6.41 2.07 -14.73
CA ARG A 63 -6.87 2.04 -16.13
C ARG A 63 -6.17 0.92 -16.90
N LYS A 64 -6.74 0.59 -18.07
CA LYS A 64 -6.05 -0.26 -19.05
C LYS A 64 -4.72 0.42 -19.47
N PRO A 65 -3.58 -0.28 -19.46
CA PRO A 65 -2.32 0.25 -20.00
C PRO A 65 -2.46 0.64 -21.47
N THR A 66 -1.81 1.73 -21.89
CA THR A 66 -1.65 2.06 -23.30
C THR A 66 -0.44 1.33 -23.89
N ASP A 67 -0.28 1.36 -25.21
CA ASP A 67 0.90 0.81 -25.87
C ASP A 67 2.20 1.49 -25.41
N GLU A 68 2.12 2.78 -25.05
CA GLU A 68 3.26 3.52 -24.48
C GLU A 68 3.61 3.04 -23.06
N ASP A 69 2.61 2.82 -22.20
CA ASP A 69 2.85 2.22 -20.89
C ASP A 69 3.47 0.83 -21.01
N LEU A 70 2.98 0.04 -21.97
CA LEU A 70 3.48 -1.28 -22.28
C LEU A 70 4.96 -1.25 -22.69
N ALA A 71 5.30 -0.40 -23.67
CA ALA A 71 6.67 -0.21 -24.13
C ALA A 71 7.59 0.22 -22.99
N ARG A 72 7.15 1.19 -22.16
CA ARG A 72 7.92 1.64 -20.99
C ARG A 72 8.13 0.53 -19.97
N LEU A 73 7.12 -0.30 -19.71
CA LEU A 73 7.23 -1.44 -18.81
C LEU A 73 8.20 -2.49 -19.34
N LEU A 74 8.15 -2.79 -20.64
CA LEU A 74 9.06 -3.74 -21.30
C LEU A 74 10.52 -3.30 -21.21
N VAL A 75 10.82 -2.02 -21.52
CA VAL A 75 12.18 -1.49 -21.40
C VAL A 75 12.70 -1.62 -19.97
N LYS A 76 11.88 -1.30 -18.96
CA LYS A 76 12.27 -1.46 -17.55
C LYS A 76 12.48 -2.93 -17.17
N ALA A 77 11.66 -3.83 -17.69
CA ALA A 77 11.76 -5.25 -17.43
C ALA A 77 13.04 -5.84 -18.05
N GLU A 78 13.38 -5.45 -19.28
CA GLU A 78 14.62 -5.82 -19.96
C GLU A 78 15.86 -5.30 -19.23
N GLN A 79 15.87 -4.03 -18.78
CA GLN A 79 16.94 -3.48 -17.92
C GLN A 79 17.15 -4.28 -16.63
N ARG A 80 16.09 -4.91 -16.11
CA ARG A 80 16.11 -5.74 -14.91
C ARG A 80 16.37 -7.22 -15.21
N GLY A 81 16.59 -7.61 -16.48
CA GLY A 81 16.83 -8.99 -16.89
C GLY A 81 15.57 -9.88 -16.93
N THR A 82 14.37 -9.29 -16.96
CA THR A 82 13.07 -10.01 -16.99
C THR A 82 12.28 -9.70 -18.28
N PRO A 83 12.76 -10.14 -19.46
CA PRO A 83 12.27 -9.68 -20.77
C PRO A 83 10.84 -10.12 -21.17
N GLY A 84 10.03 -10.71 -20.27
CA GLY A 84 8.78 -11.37 -20.67
C GLY A 84 7.57 -11.26 -19.74
N MET A 85 7.54 -10.40 -18.73
CA MET A 85 6.54 -10.53 -17.66
C MET A 85 5.69 -9.28 -17.46
N LEU A 86 4.95 -8.92 -18.51
CA LEU A 86 3.81 -8.03 -18.40
C LEU A 86 2.68 -8.74 -17.65
N GLY A 87 2.29 -8.19 -16.50
CA GLY A 87 1.15 -8.70 -15.72
C GLY A 87 1.47 -9.67 -14.58
N SER A 88 2.74 -10.03 -14.36
CA SER A 88 3.14 -10.78 -13.16
C SER A 88 3.58 -9.83 -12.05
N ILE A 89 2.88 -9.84 -10.92
CA ILE A 89 3.28 -9.12 -9.69
C ILE A 89 4.62 -9.67 -9.17
N ASP A 90 4.85 -10.97 -9.32
CA ASP A 90 6.07 -11.66 -8.87
C ASP A 90 7.32 -11.21 -9.62
N CYS A 91 7.15 -10.50 -10.74
CA CYS A 91 8.25 -9.97 -11.56
C CYS A 91 8.55 -8.50 -11.28
N MET A 92 7.72 -7.86 -10.46
CA MET A 92 8.08 -6.60 -9.82
C MET A 92 9.01 -6.80 -8.62
N HIS A 93 9.27 -8.05 -8.22
CA HIS A 93 10.05 -8.38 -7.04
C HIS A 93 11.48 -8.81 -7.41
N TRP A 94 12.38 -7.86 -7.66
CA TRP A 94 13.78 -8.20 -7.90
C TRP A 94 14.72 -7.20 -7.19
N ILE A 95 15.38 -7.73 -6.15
CA ILE A 95 16.59 -7.29 -5.41
C ILE A 95 16.43 -6.06 -4.49
#